data_AF-A0A6N7IIR0-F1
#
_entry.id   AF-A0A6N7IIR0-F1
#
_cell.length_a   1.000
_cell.length_b   1.000
_cell.length_c   1.000
_cell.angle_alpha   90.00
_cell.angle_beta   90.00
_cell.angle_gamma   90.00
#
_symmetry.space_group_name_H-M   'P 1'
#
loop_
_entity.id
_entity.type
_entity.pdbx_description
1 polymer ?
#
loop_
_entity_poly.entity_id
_entity_poly.type
_entity_poly.pdbx_seq_one_letter_code
_entity_poly.pdbx_strand_id
1 'polypeptide(L)'
;MVAETRRLRRRFAPTAVMPWDAVTAAAELAVQLGHLALCLARRRGVNVTGFEDPDRPITDPGDELADVALAALSVAVLADTPPSPAPAVDQIGARADGGDDETASLLVMLVAAGQLAEAAMVACGYRHRPTGQLPPVADACATAVAAADRLADQLDLNLPEVFDAMTADAHRFLDQPGAESATPAGEAHR
;
A
#
# COMPACT_ATOMS: atom_id res chain seq x y z
N MET A 1 -12.51 1.29 -5.72
CA MET A 1 -11.37 1.14 -4.78
C MET A 1 -11.74 1.24 -3.28
N VAL A 2 -12.19 2.38 -2.71
CA VAL A 2 -12.43 2.50 -1.23
C VAL A 2 -13.44 1.49 -0.67
N ALA A 3 -14.62 1.39 -1.28
CA ALA A 3 -15.66 0.47 -0.84
C ALA A 3 -15.18 -1.00 -0.89
N GLU A 4 -14.41 -1.33 -1.92
CA GLU A 4 -13.84 -2.66 -2.10
C GLU A 4 -12.72 -2.93 -1.08
N THR A 5 -11.88 -1.94 -0.78
CA THR A 5 -10.90 -2.04 0.31
C THR A 5 -11.57 -2.35 1.65
N ARG A 6 -12.67 -1.65 1.96
CA ARG A 6 -13.47 -1.93 3.17
C ARG A 6 -14.09 -3.32 3.15
N ARG A 7 -14.47 -3.84 1.99
CA ARG A 7 -14.97 -5.22 1.84
C ARG A 7 -13.84 -6.23 2.07
N LEU A 8 -12.68 -6.06 1.42
CA LEU A 8 -11.51 -6.93 1.59
C LEU A 8 -11.01 -6.94 3.03
N ARG A 9 -10.84 -5.79 3.70
CA ARG A 9 -10.42 -5.74 5.10
C ARG A 9 -11.35 -6.52 6.03
N ARG A 10 -12.67 -6.45 5.80
CA ARG A 10 -13.64 -7.27 6.56
C ARG A 10 -13.49 -8.75 6.28
N ARG A 11 -13.26 -9.14 5.02
CA ARG A 11 -13.13 -10.55 4.63
C ARG A 11 -11.80 -11.19 5.07
N PHE A 12 -10.71 -10.43 5.09
CA PHE A 12 -9.40 -10.90 5.56
C PHE A 12 -9.24 -10.84 7.08
N ALA A 13 -10.08 -10.10 7.81
CA ALA A 13 -9.98 -9.99 9.26
C ALA A 13 -9.86 -11.35 10.01
N PRO A 14 -10.58 -12.42 9.61
CA PRO A 14 -10.46 -13.73 10.25
C PRO A 14 -9.15 -14.48 9.97
N THR A 15 -8.39 -14.09 8.92
CA THR A 15 -7.15 -14.76 8.53
C THR A 15 -5.92 -14.18 9.24
N ALA A 16 -6.08 -13.05 9.94
CA ALA A 16 -4.98 -12.40 10.64
C ALA A 16 -4.80 -12.97 12.05
N VAL A 17 -3.55 -13.23 12.45
CA VAL A 17 -3.23 -13.67 13.83
C VAL A 17 -3.55 -12.58 14.85
N MET A 18 -3.35 -11.32 14.48
CA MET A 18 -3.63 -10.13 15.29
C MET A 18 -4.52 -9.18 14.50
N PRO A 19 -5.42 -8.42 15.17
CA PRO A 19 -6.24 -7.43 14.48
C PRO A 19 -5.36 -6.33 13.90
N TRP A 20 -5.70 -5.91 12.68
CA TRP A 20 -5.02 -4.79 12.03
C TRP A 20 -5.62 -3.47 12.47
N ASP A 21 -4.75 -2.49 12.66
CA ASP A 21 -5.09 -1.08 12.80
C ASP A 21 -4.47 -0.25 11.66
N ALA A 22 -4.68 1.07 11.68
CA ALA A 22 -4.15 1.96 10.66
C ALA A 22 -2.62 1.96 10.59
N VAL A 23 -1.92 1.75 11.71
CA VAL A 23 -0.45 1.68 11.75
C VAL A 23 0.05 0.37 11.12
N THR A 24 -0.64 -0.74 11.35
CA THR A 24 -0.35 -2.02 10.71
C THR A 24 -0.49 -1.93 9.20
N ALA A 25 -1.57 -1.29 8.70
CA ALA A 25 -1.72 -1.03 7.27
C ALA A 25 -0.66 -0.06 6.71
N ALA A 26 -0.20 0.90 7.50
CA ALA A 26 0.88 1.80 7.08
C ALA A 26 2.25 1.09 7.04
N ALA A 27 2.48 0.11 7.93
CA ALA A 27 3.64 -0.76 7.85
C ALA A 27 3.58 -1.67 6.61
N GLU A 28 2.40 -2.22 6.31
CA GLU A 28 2.15 -3.00 5.09
C GLU A 28 2.44 -2.16 3.83
N LEU A 29 2.03 -0.89 3.81
CA LEU A 29 2.36 0.02 2.70
C LEU A 29 3.87 0.11 2.44
N ALA A 30 4.70 0.15 3.48
CA ALA A 30 6.14 0.15 3.32
C ALA A 30 6.68 -1.18 2.74
N VAL A 31 6.07 -2.31 3.09
CA VAL A 31 6.38 -3.63 2.50
C VAL A 31 6.08 -3.61 1.00
N GLN A 32 4.87 -3.19 0.61
CA GLN A 32 4.45 -3.18 -0.79
C GLN A 32 5.27 -2.19 -1.64
N LEU A 33 5.70 -1.06 -1.06
CA LEU A 33 6.65 -0.16 -1.71
C LEU A 33 8.02 -0.80 -1.95
N GLY A 34 8.47 -1.67 -1.03
CA GLY A 34 9.68 -2.45 -1.20
C GLY A 34 9.57 -3.44 -2.37
N HIS A 35 8.44 -4.13 -2.49
CA HIS A 35 8.18 -5.05 -3.60
C HIS A 35 8.12 -4.33 -4.95
N LEU A 36 7.39 -3.22 -5.02
CA LEU A 36 7.34 -2.39 -6.22
C LEU A 36 8.71 -1.86 -6.60
N ALA A 37 9.50 -1.38 -5.64
CA ALA A 37 10.87 -0.95 -5.87
C ALA A 37 11.76 -2.09 -6.41
N LEU A 38 11.58 -3.32 -5.93
CA LEU A 38 12.27 -4.50 -6.44
C LEU A 38 11.92 -4.78 -7.91
N CYS A 39 10.63 -4.72 -8.26
CA CYS A 39 10.15 -4.83 -9.64
C CYS A 39 10.77 -3.75 -10.56
N LEU A 40 10.79 -2.49 -10.12
CA LEU A 40 11.36 -1.38 -10.89
C LEU A 40 12.89 -1.45 -11.01
N ALA A 41 13.58 -1.91 -9.96
CA ALA A 41 15.03 -2.12 -9.98
C ALA A 41 15.41 -3.23 -10.98
N ARG A 42 14.67 -4.34 -10.99
CA ARG A 42 14.87 -5.43 -11.96
C ARG A 42 14.68 -4.95 -13.39
N ARG A 43 13.61 -4.20 -13.67
CA ARG A 43 13.35 -3.58 -14.99
C ARG A 43 14.50 -2.68 -15.46
N ARG A 44 15.21 -2.03 -14.53
CA ARG A 44 16.40 -1.21 -14.82
C ARG A 44 17.71 -2.00 -14.92
N GLY A 45 17.67 -3.34 -14.84
CA GLY A 45 18.85 -4.20 -14.96
C GLY A 45 19.69 -4.31 -13.67
N VAL A 46 19.16 -3.87 -12.52
CA VAL A 46 19.81 -4.10 -11.22
C VAL A 46 19.68 -5.58 -10.86
N ASN A 47 20.78 -6.20 -10.41
CA ASN A 47 20.73 -7.55 -9.87
C ASN A 47 20.02 -7.56 -8.51
N VAL A 48 18.78 -8.08 -8.49
CA VAL A 48 17.94 -8.14 -7.29
C VAL A 48 17.87 -9.52 -6.65
N THR A 49 18.59 -10.53 -7.17
CA THR A 49 18.52 -11.93 -6.73
C THR A 49 18.68 -12.10 -5.20
N GLY A 50 19.49 -11.26 -4.57
CA GLY A 50 19.72 -11.31 -3.11
C GLY A 50 18.57 -10.78 -2.24
N PHE A 51 17.54 -10.18 -2.86
CA PHE A 51 16.36 -9.62 -2.20
C PHE A 51 15.07 -10.41 -2.51
N GLU A 52 15.14 -11.39 -3.40
CA GLU A 52 13.98 -12.18 -3.83
C GLU A 52 13.76 -13.38 -2.91
N ASP A 53 12.48 -13.66 -2.62
CA ASP A 53 12.04 -14.90 -2.01
C ASP A 53 11.51 -15.83 -3.12
N PRO A 54 12.14 -17.01 -3.36
CA PRO A 54 11.70 -17.92 -4.42
C PRO A 54 10.30 -18.49 -4.18
N ASP A 55 9.83 -18.52 -2.93
CA ASP A 55 8.49 -19.01 -2.58
C ASP A 55 7.41 -17.91 -2.73
N ARG A 56 7.82 -16.66 -2.95
CA ARG A 56 6.95 -15.48 -3.11
C ARG A 56 7.44 -14.60 -4.27
N PRO A 57 7.20 -15.01 -5.52
CA PRO A 57 7.68 -14.27 -6.68
C PRO A 57 7.02 -12.88 -6.79
N ILE A 58 7.84 -11.83 -6.64
CA ILE A 58 7.47 -10.41 -6.84
C ILE A 58 7.87 -10.03 -8.26
N THR A 59 6.93 -10.12 -9.21
CA THR A 59 7.27 -10.06 -10.65
C THR A 59 6.54 -9.00 -11.45
N ASP A 60 5.34 -8.59 -11.04
CA ASP A 60 4.50 -7.68 -11.82
C ASP A 60 4.38 -6.31 -11.12
N PRO A 61 4.93 -5.23 -11.69
CA PRO A 61 4.75 -3.88 -11.15
C PRO A 61 3.27 -3.47 -11.00
N GLY A 62 2.36 -3.97 -11.83
CA GLY A 62 0.94 -3.66 -11.74
C GLY A 62 0.28 -4.24 -10.49
N ASP A 63 0.59 -5.49 -10.16
CA ASP A 63 0.11 -6.15 -8.94
C ASP A 63 0.65 -5.43 -7.69
N GLU A 64 1.96 -5.16 -7.66
CA GLU A 64 2.57 -4.47 -6.51
C GLU A 64 2.03 -3.04 -6.34
N LEU A 65 1.70 -2.36 -7.44
CA LEU A 65 1.10 -1.02 -7.39
C LEU A 65 -0.36 -1.07 -6.92
N ALA A 66 -1.12 -2.09 -7.31
CA ALA A 66 -2.45 -2.35 -6.78
C ALA A 66 -2.41 -2.62 -5.27
N ASP A 67 -1.42 -3.36 -4.79
CA ASP A 67 -1.20 -3.65 -3.38
C ASP A 67 -0.77 -2.41 -2.59
N VAL A 68 0.08 -1.54 -3.17
CA VAL A 68 0.38 -0.21 -2.61
C VAL A 68 -0.90 0.61 -2.43
N ALA A 69 -1.77 0.66 -3.46
CA ALA A 69 -3.03 1.38 -3.36
C ALA A 69 -3.98 0.76 -2.32
N LEU A 70 -4.06 -0.57 -2.23
CA LEU A 70 -4.83 -1.28 -1.21
C LEU A 70 -4.33 -0.98 0.20
N ALA A 71 -3.02 -1.00 0.42
CA ALA A 71 -2.41 -0.72 1.71
C ALA A 71 -2.66 0.73 2.13
N ALA A 72 -2.47 1.70 1.23
CA ALA A 72 -2.75 3.11 1.49
C ALA A 72 -4.23 3.34 1.85
N LEU A 73 -5.16 2.80 1.07
CA LEU A 73 -6.60 2.88 1.35
C LEU A 73 -7.00 2.17 2.64
N SER A 74 -6.30 1.08 3.00
CA SER A 74 -6.53 0.34 4.23
C SER A 74 -6.22 1.17 5.46
N VAL A 75 -5.22 2.07 5.40
CA VAL A 75 -4.94 3.03 6.50
C VAL A 75 -6.16 3.89 6.78
N ALA A 76 -6.74 4.50 5.75
CA ALA A 76 -7.91 5.35 5.87
C ALA A 76 -9.15 4.57 6.36
N VAL A 77 -9.39 3.38 5.80
CA VAL A 77 -10.49 2.49 6.22
C VAL A 77 -10.36 2.09 7.70
N LEU A 78 -9.16 1.73 8.16
CA LEU A 78 -8.93 1.29 9.54
C LEU A 78 -8.88 2.45 10.54
N ALA A 79 -8.56 3.66 10.09
CA ALA A 79 -8.71 4.90 10.86
C ALA A 79 -10.16 5.45 10.83
N ASP A 80 -11.10 4.70 10.24
CA ASP A 80 -12.50 5.08 9.98
C ASP A 80 -12.65 6.50 9.40
N THR A 81 -11.74 6.85 8.50
CA THR A 81 -11.65 8.16 7.88
C THR A 81 -11.74 7.99 6.36
N PRO A 82 -12.76 8.54 5.68
CA PRO A 82 -12.79 8.49 4.22
C PRO A 82 -11.63 9.33 3.63
N PRO A 83 -10.96 8.86 2.56
CA PRO A 83 -9.96 9.68 1.86
C PRO A 83 -10.58 10.98 1.34
N SER A 84 -9.81 12.07 1.39
CA SER A 84 -10.17 13.32 0.73
C SER A 84 -10.18 13.14 -0.79
N PRO A 85 -10.81 14.07 -1.55
CA PRO A 85 -10.64 14.10 -3.00
C PRO A 85 -9.15 14.11 -3.36
N ALA A 86 -8.77 13.29 -4.34
CA ALA A 86 -7.40 13.21 -4.81
C ALA A 86 -6.90 14.60 -5.24
N PRO A 87 -5.71 15.04 -4.78
CA PRO A 87 -5.12 16.25 -5.31
C PRO A 87 -4.85 16.08 -6.81
N ALA A 88 -4.92 17.17 -7.56
CA ALA A 88 -4.54 17.14 -8.97
C ALA A 88 -3.06 16.73 -9.09
N VAL A 89 -2.71 15.97 -10.13
CA VAL A 89 -1.38 15.34 -10.31
C VAL A 89 -0.24 16.38 -10.27
N ASP A 90 -0.49 17.60 -10.72
CA ASP A 90 0.43 18.74 -10.71
C ASP A 90 0.71 19.29 -9.30
N GLN A 91 -0.09 18.92 -8.30
CA GLN A 91 0.07 19.29 -6.89
C GLN A 91 0.88 18.25 -6.10
N ILE A 92 1.11 17.06 -6.67
CA ILE A 92 1.83 15.95 -6.05
C ILE A 92 3.32 16.05 -6.41
N GLY A 93 3.99 17.02 -5.80
CA GLY A 93 5.41 17.28 -6.00
C GLY A 93 5.71 18.09 -7.28
N ALA A 94 6.65 19.03 -7.15
CA ALA A 94 7.11 19.83 -8.27
C ALA A 94 7.63 18.92 -9.40
N ARG A 95 7.15 19.12 -10.63
CA ARG A 95 7.83 18.63 -11.82
C ARG A 95 9.27 19.12 -11.74
N ALA A 96 10.21 18.22 -11.45
CA ALA A 96 11.61 18.59 -11.54
C ALA A 96 11.89 19.04 -12.98
N ASP A 97 12.69 20.09 -13.15
CA ASP A 97 13.06 20.66 -14.46
C ASP A 97 13.86 19.67 -15.37
N GLY A 98 13.88 18.37 -15.04
CA GLY A 98 14.62 17.29 -15.68
C GLY A 98 13.77 16.12 -16.20
N GLY A 99 12.46 16.28 -16.34
CA GLY A 99 11.58 15.27 -16.91
C GLY A 99 10.97 14.30 -15.88
N ASP A 100 9.90 13.64 -16.30
CA ASP A 100 9.08 12.75 -15.47
C ASP A 100 9.67 11.33 -15.52
N ASP A 101 10.70 11.06 -14.71
CA ASP A 101 11.27 9.72 -14.55
C ASP A 101 10.54 8.96 -13.42
N GLU A 102 10.24 7.69 -13.68
CA GLU A 102 9.72 6.69 -12.73
C GLU A 102 10.42 6.73 -11.35
N THR A 103 11.74 7.01 -11.31
CA THR A 103 12.48 7.16 -10.05
C THR A 103 11.96 8.31 -9.20
N ALA A 104 11.69 9.45 -9.82
CA ALA A 104 11.17 10.62 -9.13
C ALA A 104 9.74 10.35 -8.60
N SER A 105 8.91 9.65 -9.38
CA SER A 105 7.58 9.23 -8.93
C SER A 105 7.64 8.25 -7.76
N LEU A 106 8.58 7.30 -7.78
CA LEU A 106 8.81 6.39 -6.64
C LEU A 106 9.23 7.17 -5.38
N LEU A 107 10.12 8.17 -5.51
CA LEU A 107 10.52 9.02 -4.38
C LEU A 107 9.35 9.85 -3.84
N VAL A 108 8.51 10.41 -4.71
CA VAL A 108 7.30 11.14 -4.31
C VAL A 108 6.32 10.22 -3.58
N MET A 109 6.13 9.00 -4.07
CA MET A 109 5.29 7.99 -3.42
C MET A 109 5.85 7.56 -2.06
N LEU A 110 7.18 7.42 -1.91
CA LEU A 110 7.84 7.16 -0.62
C LEU A 110 7.59 8.29 0.38
N VAL A 111 7.64 9.55 -0.06
CA VAL A 111 7.31 10.71 0.78
C VAL A 111 5.84 10.68 1.21
N ALA A 112 4.92 10.44 0.28
CA ALA A 112 3.49 10.37 0.56
C ALA A 112 3.15 9.22 1.54
N ALA A 113 3.77 8.05 1.35
CA ALA A 113 3.61 6.91 2.25
C ALA A 113 4.18 7.19 3.65
N GLY A 114 5.32 7.88 3.74
CA GLY A 114 5.88 8.33 5.02
C GLY A 114 4.95 9.28 5.76
N GLN A 115 4.34 10.24 5.06
CA GLN A 115 3.35 11.15 5.63
C GLN A 115 2.08 10.43 6.09
N LEU A 116 1.59 9.46 5.31
CA LEU A 116 0.44 8.64 5.67
C LEU A 116 0.74 7.77 6.90
N ALA A 117 1.93 7.16 6.97
CA ALA A 117 2.36 6.40 8.13
C ALA A 117 2.46 7.28 9.39
N GLU A 118 2.98 8.49 9.27
CA GLU A 118 3.00 9.43 10.39
C GLU A 118 1.60 9.85 10.83
N ALA A 119 0.70 10.15 9.88
CA ALA A 119 -0.70 10.45 10.18
C ALA A 119 -1.40 9.27 10.88
N ALA A 120 -1.14 8.03 10.45
CA ALA A 120 -1.65 6.82 11.09
C ALA A 120 -1.13 6.65 12.52
N MET A 121 0.17 6.87 12.75
CA MET A 121 0.78 6.82 14.08
C MET A 121 0.19 7.89 15.01
N VAL A 122 -0.09 9.09 14.51
CA VAL A 122 -0.76 10.15 15.28
C VAL A 122 -2.19 9.74 15.61
N ALA A 123 -2.96 9.27 14.63
CA ALA A 123 -4.36 8.85 14.81
C ALA A 123 -4.51 7.71 15.82
N CYS A 124 -3.53 6.80 15.90
CA CYS A 124 -3.53 5.68 16.84
C CYS A 124 -2.75 5.95 18.14
N GLY A 125 -2.25 7.18 18.36
CA GLY A 125 -1.59 7.58 19.61
C GLY A 125 -0.16 7.06 19.81
N TYR A 126 0.49 6.53 18.77
CA TYR A 126 1.88 6.06 18.82
C TYR A 126 2.93 7.17 18.65
N ARG A 127 2.56 8.30 18.03
CA ARG A 127 3.49 9.41 17.79
C ARG A 127 3.54 10.38 18.98
N HIS A 128 4.72 10.54 19.58
CA HIS A 128 4.92 11.55 20.63
C HIS A 128 5.08 12.95 20.02
N ARG A 129 4.15 13.87 20.33
CA ARG A 129 4.25 15.32 20.08
C ARG A 129 4.77 15.68 18.67
N PRO A 130 4.02 15.38 17.60
CA PRO A 130 4.40 15.83 16.27
C PRO A 130 4.58 17.35 16.26
N THR A 131 5.71 17.84 15.78
CA THR A 131 5.94 19.27 15.53
C THR A 131 5.48 19.64 14.13
N GLY A 132 4.90 20.83 13.96
CA GLY A 132 4.40 21.29 12.66
C GLY A 132 2.94 20.90 12.40
N GLN A 133 2.48 21.11 11.17
CA GLN A 133 1.14 20.73 10.72
C GLN A 133 1.26 19.48 9.85
N LEU A 134 0.96 18.33 10.43
CA LEU A 134 0.86 17.09 9.68
C LEU A 134 -0.47 17.03 8.95
N PRO A 135 -0.50 16.48 7.70
CA PRO A 135 -1.76 16.25 7.02
C PRO A 135 -2.60 15.23 7.81
N PRO A 136 -3.93 15.39 7.84
CA PRO A 136 -4.82 14.36 8.38
C PRO A 136 -4.73 13.08 7.52
N VAL A 137 -5.12 11.94 8.11
CA VAL A 137 -5.11 10.63 7.41
C VAL A 137 -5.85 10.69 6.08
N ALA A 138 -6.97 11.42 6.01
CA ALA A 138 -7.76 11.60 4.79
C ALA A 138 -6.93 12.19 3.63
N ASP A 139 -6.19 13.26 3.91
CA ASP A 139 -5.40 13.98 2.90
C ASP A 139 -4.14 13.19 2.55
N ALA A 140 -3.44 12.67 3.55
CA ALA A 140 -2.24 11.85 3.32
C ALA A 140 -2.55 10.59 2.51
N CYS A 141 -3.70 9.96 2.74
CA CYS A 141 -4.16 8.82 1.96
C CYS A 141 -4.47 9.21 0.52
N ALA A 142 -5.16 10.34 0.32
CA ALA A 142 -5.48 10.83 -1.02
C ALA A 142 -4.20 11.14 -1.83
N THR A 143 -3.21 11.78 -1.20
CA THR A 143 -1.89 12.04 -1.80
C THR A 143 -1.15 10.75 -2.14
N ALA A 144 -1.15 9.74 -1.26
CA ALA A 144 -0.48 8.47 -1.52
C ALA A 144 -1.11 7.71 -2.70
N VAL A 145 -2.45 7.65 -2.78
CA VAL A 145 -3.16 7.00 -3.89
C VAL A 145 -2.90 7.74 -5.21
N ALA A 146 -2.91 9.07 -5.19
CA ALA A 146 -2.69 9.84 -6.41
C ALA A 146 -1.20 9.83 -6.86
N ALA A 147 -0.25 9.63 -5.94
CA ALA A 147 1.14 9.33 -6.28
C ALA A 147 1.28 7.95 -6.95
N ALA A 148 0.53 6.95 -6.47
CA ALA A 148 0.48 5.63 -7.11
C ALA A 148 -0.15 5.71 -8.51
N ASP A 149 -1.21 6.49 -8.69
CA ASP A 149 -1.87 6.72 -9.98
C ASP A 149 -0.91 7.36 -11.00
N ARG A 150 -0.15 8.38 -10.60
CA ARG A 150 0.88 8.99 -11.44
C ARG A 150 1.96 8.00 -11.86
N LEU A 151 2.40 7.12 -10.96
CA LEU A 151 3.37 6.08 -11.31
C LEU A 151 2.74 5.04 -12.26
N ALA A 152 1.45 4.71 -12.09
CA ALA A 152 0.73 3.84 -13.02
C ALA A 152 0.76 4.40 -14.44
N ASP A 153 0.44 5.69 -14.61
CA ASP A 153 0.49 6.38 -15.91
C ASP A 153 1.87 6.26 -16.58
N GLN A 154 2.96 6.40 -15.81
CA GLN A 154 4.33 6.27 -16.33
C GLN A 154 4.70 4.84 -16.72
N LEU A 155 4.05 3.86 -16.10
CA LEU A 155 4.22 2.45 -16.39
C LEU A 155 3.27 1.95 -17.50
N ASP A 156 2.46 2.84 -18.09
CA ASP A 156 1.39 2.52 -19.06
C ASP A 156 0.35 1.57 -18.47
N LEU A 157 -0.02 1.80 -17.20
CA LEU A 157 -0.99 1.01 -16.43
C LEU A 157 -2.21 1.85 -16.04
N ASN A 158 -3.38 1.23 -16.01
CA ASN A 158 -4.59 1.82 -15.45
C ASN A 158 -4.77 1.32 -14.00
N LEU A 159 -4.46 2.17 -13.01
CA LEU A 159 -4.48 1.80 -11.59
C LEU A 159 -5.84 1.20 -11.13
N PRO A 160 -6.99 1.81 -11.47
CA PRO A 160 -8.29 1.19 -11.22
C PRO A 160 -8.44 -0.24 -11.78
N GLU A 161 -7.99 -0.49 -13.01
CA GLU A 161 -8.13 -1.81 -13.65
C GLU A 161 -7.24 -2.87 -12.98
N VAL A 162 -5.98 -2.56 -12.69
CA VAL A 162 -5.09 -3.49 -11.97
C VAL A 162 -5.57 -3.73 -10.54
N PHE A 163 -6.12 -2.71 -9.89
CA PHE A 163 -6.75 -2.86 -8.57
C PHE A 163 -7.95 -3.80 -8.63
N ASP A 164 -8.84 -3.63 -9.61
CA ASP A 164 -10.00 -4.49 -9.77
C ASP A 164 -9.60 -5.94 -10.05
N ALA A 165 -8.58 -6.17 -10.89
CA ALA A 165 -8.00 -7.49 -11.12
C ALA A 165 -7.46 -8.13 -9.83
N MET A 166 -6.61 -7.43 -9.09
CA MET A 166 -6.08 -7.89 -7.80
C MET A 166 -7.20 -8.21 -6.80
N THR A 167 -8.24 -7.37 -6.73
CA THR A 167 -9.35 -7.62 -5.80
C THR A 167 -10.16 -8.86 -6.19
N ALA A 168 -10.36 -9.12 -7.49
CA ALA A 168 -11.01 -10.33 -7.96
C ALA A 168 -10.23 -11.57 -7.52
N ASP A 169 -8.90 -11.52 -7.61
CA ASP A 169 -8.00 -12.59 -7.21
C ASP A 169 -8.01 -12.84 -5.71
N ALA A 170 -8.00 -11.77 -4.92
CA ALA A 170 -8.15 -11.83 -3.48
C ALA A 170 -9.50 -12.47 -3.06
N HIS A 171 -10.60 -12.13 -3.75
CA HIS A 171 -11.89 -12.80 -3.50
C HIS A 171 -11.86 -14.27 -3.86
N ARG A 172 -11.29 -14.61 -5.03
CA ARG A 172 -11.14 -16.01 -5.44
C ARG A 172 -10.34 -16.82 -4.41
N PHE A 173 -9.28 -16.23 -3.85
CA PHE A 173 -8.51 -16.84 -2.77
C PHE A 173 -9.36 -17.08 -1.51
N LEU A 174 -10.10 -16.05 -1.08
CA LEU A 174 -10.96 -16.12 0.11
C LEU A 174 -12.19 -17.03 -0.05
N ASP A 175 -12.59 -17.34 -1.28
CA ASP A 175 -13.68 -18.26 -1.59
C ASP A 175 -13.23 -19.74 -1.63
N GLN A 176 -11.92 -20.01 -1.56
CA GLN A 176 -11.41 -21.39 -1.55
C GLN A 176 -11.57 -22.04 -0.16
N PRO A 177 -12.18 -23.23 -0.07
CA PRO A 177 -12.32 -23.96 1.19
C PRO A 177 -10.92 -24.38 1.71
N GLY A 178 -10.50 -23.80 2.84
CA GLY A 178 -9.21 -24.09 3.49
C GLY A 178 -8.40 -22.86 3.94
N ALA A 179 -8.78 -21.65 3.55
CA ALA A 179 -8.11 -20.41 3.99
C ALA A 179 -8.29 -20.09 5.50
N GLU A 180 -9.14 -20.84 6.21
CA GLU A 180 -9.50 -20.61 7.62
C GLU A 180 -8.66 -21.43 8.62
N SER A 181 -7.76 -22.32 8.17
CA SER A 181 -7.04 -23.25 9.06
C SER A 181 -5.53 -23.04 9.05
N ALA A 182 -5.07 -21.91 9.59
CA ALA A 182 -3.73 -21.79 10.15
C ALA A 182 -3.83 -21.43 11.65
N THR A 183 -4.56 -22.26 12.41
CA THR A 183 -4.39 -22.29 13.87
C THR A 183 -3.00 -22.88 14.14
N PRO A 184 -2.08 -22.20 14.84
CA PRO A 184 -0.89 -22.86 15.32
C PRO A 184 -1.32 -23.89 16.36
N ALA A 185 -1.15 -25.16 16.02
CA ALA A 185 -1.20 -26.24 16.98
C ALA A 185 0.06 -26.17 17.86
N GLY A 186 -0.14 -26.05 19.18
CA GLY A 186 0.86 -26.31 20.21
C GLY A 186 1.87 -25.17 20.43
N GLU A 187 2.39 -24.93 21.64
CA GLU A 187 2.45 -25.78 22.81
C GLU A 187 2.35 -24.95 24.09
N ALA A 188 1.53 -25.44 25.02
CA ALA A 188 1.67 -25.13 26.42
C ALA A 188 2.95 -25.77 26.95
N HIS A 189 3.96 -24.96 27.29
CA HIS A 189 5.01 -25.39 28.20
C HIS A 189 5.32 -24.28 29.22
N ARG A 190 4.76 -24.52 30.43
CA ARG A 190 5.25 -24.25 31.79
C ARG A 190 6.07 -22.98 32.04
#